data_AF-A0A9N9IIT7-F1
#
_entry.id   AF-A0A9N9IIT7-F1
#
_cell.length_a   1.000
_cell.length_b   1.000
_cell.length_c   1.000
_cell.angle_alpha   90.00
_cell.angle_beta   90.00
_cell.angle_gamma   90.00
#
_symmetry.space_group_name_H-M   'P 1'
#
loop_
_entity.id
_entity.type
_entity.pdbx_description
1 polymer ?
#
loop_
_entity_poly.entity_id
_entity_poly.type
_entity_poly.pdbx_seq_one_letter_code
_entity_poly.pdbx_strand_id
1 'polypeptide(L)'
;GLVAITSAALLNTEEAIKRIFDIFEQQKIIRDDGNWDMLVHPEIIENIIAAKHVNLEKRLGLQHEVKENAKQRKIKILNHSSLFDKDQPNESNSLYETFEKIYSKNLHKRRFFVFIGDEKEIPVFNSKNIAA
;
A
#
# COMPACT_ATOMS: atom_id res chain seq x y z
N GLY A 1 -2.56 -7.24 -9.78
CA GLY A 1 -2.54 -5.76 -9.80
C GLY A 1 -1.39 -5.24 -8.97
N LEU A 2 -1.36 -3.95 -8.69
CA LEU A 2 -0.45 -3.34 -7.70
C LEU A 2 -1.30 -2.53 -6.71
N VAL A 3 -1.11 -2.75 -5.42
CA VAL A 3 -1.69 -1.92 -4.36
C VAL A 3 -0.56 -1.27 -3.56
N ALA A 4 -0.67 0.02 -3.24
CA ALA A 4 0.21 0.72 -2.31
C ALA A 4 -0.63 1.34 -1.20
N ILE A 5 -0.14 1.29 0.04
CA ILE A 5 -0.84 1.86 1.19
C ILE A 5 0.14 2.61 2.09
N THR A 6 -0.21 3.84 2.49
CA THR A 6 0.61 4.65 3.39
C THR A 6 0.47 4.21 4.84
N SER A 7 1.47 4.51 5.68
CA SER A 7 1.40 4.28 7.12
C SER A 7 0.23 5.04 7.77
N ALA A 8 -0.03 6.28 7.34
CA ALA A 8 -1.15 7.08 7.84
C ALA A 8 -2.52 6.41 7.57
N ALA A 9 -2.72 5.88 6.36
CA ALA A 9 -3.96 5.18 6.00
C ALA A 9 -4.18 3.91 6.84
N LEU A 10 -3.11 3.16 7.13
CA LEU A 10 -3.14 1.99 8.01
C LEU A 10 -3.48 2.35 9.46
N LEU A 11 -2.97 3.47 9.96
CA LEU A 11 -3.18 3.90 11.35
C LEU A 11 -4.59 4.47 11.57
N ASN A 12 -5.12 5.20 10.57
CA ASN A 12 -6.40 5.89 10.65
C ASN A 12 -7.60 4.99 10.34
N THR A 13 -7.39 3.87 9.64
CA THR A 13 -8.47 2.97 9.24
C THR A 13 -8.37 1.66 10.00
N GLU A 14 -9.27 1.44 10.95
CA GLU A 14 -9.37 0.14 11.63
C GLU A 14 -9.77 -0.94 10.62
N GLU A 15 -9.07 -2.07 10.64
CA GLU A 15 -9.21 -3.14 9.64
C GLU A 15 -9.00 -2.68 8.18
N ALA A 16 -8.22 -1.61 7.92
CA ALA A 16 -7.98 -1.08 6.57
C ALA A 16 -7.64 -2.20 5.59
N ILE A 17 -6.67 -3.01 5.99
CA ILE A 17 -6.08 -4.09 5.20
C ILE A 17 -7.15 -5.12 4.86
N LYS A 18 -7.84 -5.62 5.89
CA LYS A 18 -8.92 -6.57 5.73
C LYS A 18 -10.02 -6.02 4.81
N ARG A 19 -10.49 -4.79 5.03
CA ARG A 19 -11.52 -4.15 4.20
C ARG A 19 -11.09 -3.94 2.75
N ILE A 20 -9.86 -3.51 2.52
CA ILE A 20 -9.30 -3.32 1.17
C ILE A 20 -9.32 -4.63 0.41
N PHE A 21 -8.85 -5.70 1.06
CA PHE A 21 -8.82 -7.01 0.44
C PHE A 21 -10.22 -7.63 0.31
N ASP A 22 -11.13 -7.40 1.26
CA ASP A 22 -12.53 -7.82 1.16
C ASP A 22 -13.24 -7.11 0.00
N ILE A 23 -12.99 -5.81 -0.21
CA ILE A 23 -13.49 -5.06 -1.37
C ILE A 23 -12.94 -5.66 -2.66
N PHE A 24 -11.65 -5.97 -2.70
CA PHE A 24 -11.03 -6.57 -3.88
C PHE A 24 -11.61 -7.95 -4.20
N GLU A 25 -11.96 -8.74 -3.19
CA GLU A 25 -12.59 -10.05 -3.31
C GLU A 25 -14.06 -9.94 -3.75
N GLN A 26 -14.85 -9.09 -3.07
CA GLN A 26 -16.28 -8.86 -3.37
C GLN A 26 -16.50 -8.29 -4.77
N GLN A 27 -15.66 -7.35 -5.20
CA GLN A 27 -15.72 -6.74 -6.53
C GLN A 27 -15.16 -7.66 -7.62
N LYS A 28 -14.73 -8.89 -7.28
CA LYS A 28 -14.04 -9.84 -8.17
C LYS A 28 -12.83 -9.20 -8.88
N ILE A 29 -12.21 -8.22 -8.24
CA ILE A 29 -11.02 -7.49 -8.72
C ILE A 29 -9.79 -8.38 -8.55
N ILE A 30 -9.71 -9.09 -7.41
CA ILE A 30 -8.85 -10.26 -7.26
C ILE A 30 -9.66 -11.47 -7.71
N ARG A 31 -9.43 -11.91 -8.95
CA ARG A 31 -9.77 -13.29 -9.35
C ARG A 31 -8.69 -14.23 -8.84
N ASP A 32 -9.04 -15.49 -8.57
CA ASP A 32 -8.13 -16.55 -8.08
C ASP A 32 -6.88 -16.80 -8.95
N ASP A 33 -6.81 -16.21 -10.15
CA ASP A 33 -5.71 -16.31 -11.12
C ASP A 33 -4.78 -15.07 -11.16
N GLY A 34 -5.11 -13.99 -10.42
CA GLY A 34 -4.42 -12.71 -10.53
C GLY A 34 -3.20 -12.59 -9.62
N ASN A 35 -2.00 -12.49 -10.18
CA ASN A 35 -0.81 -12.07 -9.43
C ASN A 35 -0.98 -10.61 -8.95
N TRP A 36 -1.18 -10.42 -7.65
CA TRP A 36 -1.20 -9.12 -6.99
C TRP A 36 0.09 -8.90 -6.20
N ASP A 37 0.66 -7.71 -6.38
CA ASP A 37 1.74 -7.24 -5.53
C ASP A 37 1.25 -6.10 -4.65
N MET A 38 1.75 -6.06 -3.43
CA MET A 38 1.55 -4.98 -2.48
C MET A 38 2.87 -4.23 -2.31
N LEU A 39 2.91 -2.97 -2.73
CA LEU A 39 4.02 -2.07 -2.48
C LEU A 39 3.89 -1.50 -1.07
N VAL A 40 4.91 -1.72 -0.26
CA VAL A 40 4.96 -1.30 1.13
C VAL A 40 6.27 -0.56 1.36
N HIS A 41 6.20 0.68 1.86
CA HIS A 41 7.42 1.41 2.19
C HIS A 41 8.22 0.64 3.27
N PRO A 42 9.55 0.52 3.18
CA PRO A 42 10.34 -0.22 4.18
C PRO A 42 10.16 0.36 5.58
N GLU A 43 10.03 1.69 5.63
CA GLU A 43 9.81 2.44 6.87
C GLU A 43 8.36 2.38 7.35
N ILE A 44 7.42 1.73 6.65
CA ILE A 44 6.02 1.69 7.11
C ILE A 44 5.94 1.10 8.52
N ILE A 45 6.75 0.08 8.81
CA ILE A 45 6.79 -0.59 10.11
C ILE A 45 7.40 0.35 11.14
N GLU A 46 8.47 1.05 10.77
CA GLU A 46 9.14 2.02 11.64
C GLU A 46 8.24 3.22 11.93
N ASN A 47 7.50 3.72 10.95
CA ASN A 47 6.54 4.83 11.06
C ASN A 47 5.32 4.42 11.89
N ILE A 48 4.79 3.21 11.69
CA ILE A 48 3.74 2.63 12.54
C ILE A 48 4.26 2.55 13.98
N ILE A 49 5.47 2.00 14.22
CA ILE A 49 6.10 1.90 15.55
C ILE A 49 6.44 3.28 16.14
N ALA A 50 6.73 4.29 15.33
CA ALA A 50 7.03 5.65 15.77
C ALA A 50 5.76 6.47 16.08
N ALA A 51 4.58 6.04 15.62
CA ALA A 51 3.30 6.69 15.92
C ALA A 51 3.00 6.62 17.43
N LYS A 52 3.43 7.65 18.17
CA LYS A 52 3.27 7.76 19.65
C LYS A 52 1.82 7.86 20.10
N HIS A 53 0.91 8.21 19.19
CA HIS A 53 -0.52 8.32 19.45
C HIS A 53 -1.26 6.97 19.38
N VAL A 54 -0.57 5.88 19.03
CA VAL A 54 -1.15 4.54 18.89
C VAL A 54 -0.42 3.58 19.83
N ASN A 55 -1.18 2.81 20.62
CA ASN A 55 -0.60 1.85 21.58
C ASN A 55 0.25 0.78 20.85
N LEU A 56 1.36 0.36 21.47
CA LEU A 56 2.29 -0.67 20.97
C LEU A 56 1.59 -1.95 20.51
N GLU A 57 0.56 -2.39 21.23
CA GLU A 57 -0.22 -3.59 20.88
C GLU A 57 -0.94 -3.43 19.54
N LYS A 58 -1.58 -2.28 19.30
CA LYS A 58 -2.24 -1.97 18.02
C LYS A 58 -1.24 -1.89 16.86
N ARG A 59 -0.03 -1.39 17.13
CA ARG A 59 1.06 -1.30 16.13
C ARG A 59 1.59 -2.67 15.70
N LEU A 60 1.82 -3.57 16.67
CA LEU A 60 2.23 -4.95 16.41
C LEU A 60 1.11 -5.76 15.74
N GLY A 61 -0.14 -5.51 16.13
CA GLY A 61 -1.32 -6.09 15.51
C GLY A 61 -1.43 -5.76 14.01
N LEU A 62 -1.26 -4.48 13.65
CA LEU A 62 -1.29 -4.05 12.24
C LEU A 62 -0.19 -4.71 11.40
N GLN A 63 1.03 -4.82 11.93
CA GLN A 63 2.13 -5.49 11.23
C GLN A 63 1.81 -6.98 10.96
N HIS A 64 1.27 -7.66 11.97
CA HIS A 64 0.86 -9.06 11.85
C HIS A 64 -0.28 -9.21 10.82
N GLU A 65 -1.26 -8.30 10.85
CA GLU A 65 -2.39 -8.29 9.91
C GLU A 65 -1.95 -8.11 8.46
N VAL A 66 -1.01 -7.20 8.15
CA VAL A 66 -0.43 -7.04 6.79
C VAL A 66 0.13 -8.37 6.30
N LYS A 67 0.99 -9.00 7.11
CA LYS A 67 1.73 -10.20 6.72
C LYS A 67 0.81 -11.40 6.52
N GLU A 68 -0.12 -11.62 7.46
CA GLU A 68 -1.05 -12.75 7.38
C GLU A 68 -2.04 -12.60 6.22
N ASN A 69 -2.61 -11.41 6.01
CA ASN A 69 -3.50 -11.18 4.86
C ASN A 69 -2.78 -11.37 3.53
N ALA A 70 -1.56 -10.82 3.40
CA ALA A 70 -0.78 -10.99 2.18
C ALA A 70 -0.46 -12.46 1.92
N LYS A 71 -0.11 -13.22 2.96
CA LYS A 71 0.18 -14.66 2.88
C LYS A 71 -1.07 -15.47 2.49
N GLN A 72 -2.20 -15.26 3.16
CA GLN A 72 -3.46 -15.97 2.90
C GLN A 72 -3.93 -15.75 1.46
N ARG A 73 -3.76 -14.54 0.94
CA ARG A 73 -4.25 -14.13 -0.39
C ARG A 73 -3.19 -14.24 -1.48
N LYS A 74 -2.04 -14.87 -1.21
CA LYS A 74 -0.90 -15.05 -2.13
C LYS A 74 -0.41 -13.74 -2.77
N ILE A 75 -0.46 -12.65 -2.02
CA ILE A 75 -0.03 -11.33 -2.45
C ILE A 75 1.46 -11.18 -2.15
N LYS A 76 2.24 -10.83 -3.16
CA LYS A 76 3.67 -10.59 -2.99
C LYS A 76 3.91 -9.20 -2.43
N ILE A 77 4.58 -9.11 -1.29
CA ILE A 77 5.00 -7.82 -0.73
C ILE A 77 6.29 -7.35 -1.43
N LEU A 78 6.28 -6.13 -1.94
CA LEU A 78 7.43 -5.41 -2.51
C LEU A 78 7.84 -4.34 -1.50
N ASN A 79 8.96 -4.54 -0.82
CA ASN A 79 9.45 -3.65 0.25
C ASN A 79 10.97 -3.44 0.20
N HIS A 80 11.61 -3.69 -0.96
CA HIS A 80 13.05 -3.51 -1.10
C HIS A 80 13.40 -2.03 -1.09
N SER A 81 14.35 -1.62 -0.24
CA SER A 81 14.78 -0.22 -0.10
C SER A 81 15.31 0.39 -1.39
N SER A 82 15.80 -0.41 -2.32
CA SER A 82 16.24 0.02 -3.66
C SER A 82 15.10 0.48 -4.57
N LEU A 83 13.85 0.23 -4.21
CA LEU A 83 12.68 0.72 -4.96
C LEU A 83 12.36 2.18 -4.64
N PHE A 84 12.83 2.69 -3.50
CA PHE A 84 12.43 3.98 -2.93
C PHE A 84 13.60 4.96 -2.99
N ASP A 85 13.32 6.20 -3.40
CA ASP A 85 14.31 7.27 -3.38
C ASP A 85 14.40 7.86 -1.97
N LYS A 86 15.64 8.00 -1.47
CA LYS A 86 15.91 8.50 -0.11
C LYS A 86 15.73 10.00 0.05
N ASP A 87 15.57 10.73 -1.05
CA ASP A 87 15.52 12.20 -1.07
C ASP A 87 14.08 12.74 -0.93
N GLN A 88 13.12 11.86 -0.64
CA GLN A 88 11.71 12.23 -0.53
C GLN A 88 11.38 12.81 0.85
N PRO A 89 10.53 13.85 0.91
CA PRO A 89 10.30 14.59 2.16
C PRO A 89 9.49 13.81 3.20
N ASN A 90 8.75 12.78 2.77
CA ASN A 90 8.01 11.88 3.66
C ASN A 90 7.72 10.53 2.98
N GLU A 91 7.25 9.57 3.77
CA GLU A 91 6.90 8.21 3.33
C GLU A 91 5.83 8.20 2.24
N SER A 92 4.78 9.01 2.38
CA SER A 92 3.67 9.07 1.43
C SER A 92 4.12 9.48 0.03
N ASN A 93 4.99 10.50 -0.07
CA ASN A 93 5.58 10.94 -1.33
C ASN A 93 6.52 9.89 -1.93
N SER A 94 7.37 9.28 -1.09
CA SER A 94 8.27 8.21 -1.52
C SER A 94 7.51 7.00 -2.08
N LEU A 95 6.46 6.57 -1.37
CA LEU A 95 5.60 5.48 -1.78
C LEU A 95 4.84 5.82 -3.07
N TYR A 96 4.32 7.05 -3.17
CA TYR A 96 3.61 7.53 -4.35
C TYR A 96 4.50 7.55 -5.59
N GLU A 97 5.68 8.17 -5.53
CA GLU A 97 6.57 8.23 -6.68
C GLU A 97 7.02 6.84 -7.13
N THR A 98 7.29 5.96 -6.17
CA THR A 98 7.64 4.57 -6.46
C THR A 98 6.48 3.84 -7.14
N PHE A 99 5.27 4.05 -6.64
CA PHE A 99 4.04 3.53 -7.23
C PHE A 99 3.83 4.05 -8.67
N GLU A 100 4.01 5.35 -8.91
CA GLU A 100 3.88 5.98 -10.22
C GLU A 100 4.96 5.49 -11.21
N LYS A 101 6.21 5.30 -10.74
CA LYS A 101 7.29 4.70 -11.53
C LYS A 101 6.96 3.27 -11.95
N ILE A 102 6.43 2.46 -11.03
CA ILE A 102 6.01 1.08 -11.33
C ILE A 102 4.81 1.06 -12.27
N TYR A 103 3.84 1.96 -12.06
CA TYR A 103 2.69 2.17 -12.95
C TYR A 103 3.14 2.46 -14.37
N SER A 104 3.95 3.51 -14.55
CA SER A 104 4.41 3.96 -15.86
C SER A 104 5.19 2.88 -16.62
N LYS A 105 5.99 2.07 -15.91
CA LYS A 105 6.76 0.97 -16.52
C LYS A 105 5.95 -0.29 -16.79
N ASN A 106 4.85 -0.52 -16.07
CA ASN A 106 4.09 -1.78 -16.11
C ASN A 106 2.63 -1.62 -16.54
N LEU A 107 2.27 -0.48 -17.15
CA LEU A 107 0.95 -0.21 -17.72
C LEU A 107 0.41 -1.34 -18.60
N HIS A 108 1.30 -2.03 -19.34
CA HIS A 108 0.96 -3.15 -20.20
C HIS A 108 0.92 -4.52 -19.50
N LYS A 109 1.46 -4.63 -18.27
CA LYS A 109 1.56 -5.90 -17.52
C LYS A 109 0.53 -6.03 -16.40
N ARG A 110 -0.10 -4.92 -15.98
CA ARG A 110 -1.04 -4.90 -14.86
C ARG A 110 -2.26 -4.08 -15.24
N ARG A 111 -3.43 -4.64 -14.94
CA ARG A 111 -4.73 -4.00 -15.22
C ARG A 111 -5.21 -3.07 -14.11
N PHE A 112 -4.73 -3.28 -12.89
CA PHE A 112 -5.21 -2.59 -11.70
C PHE A 112 -4.05 -2.01 -10.91
N PHE A 113 -4.20 -0.74 -10.54
CA PHE A 113 -3.29 0.04 -9.71
C PHE A 113 -4.13 0.80 -8.69
N VAL A 114 -3.89 0.55 -7.40
CA VAL A 114 -4.65 1.13 -6.30
C VAL A 114 -3.66 1.78 -5.35
N PHE A 115 -3.85 3.06 -5.05
CA PHE A 115 -3.07 3.79 -4.06
C PHE A 115 -4.00 4.20 -2.92
N ILE A 116 -3.60 3.96 -1.68
CA ILE A 116 -4.44 4.16 -0.50
C ILE A 116 -3.64 5.04 0.46
N GLY A 117 -4.05 6.30 0.58
CA GLY A 117 -3.39 7.29 1.41
C GLY A 117 -4.41 8.21 2.09
N ASP A 118 -3.91 9.11 2.94
CA ASP A 118 -4.70 10.25 3.42
C ASP A 118 -4.91 11.22 2.24
N GLU A 119 -6.13 11.71 2.05
CA GLU A 119 -6.49 12.67 0.99
C GLU A 119 -5.58 13.91 0.99
N LYS A 120 -5.09 14.31 2.16
CA LYS A 120 -4.17 15.45 2.31
C LYS A 120 -2.73 15.14 1.89
N GLU A 121 -2.37 13.87 1.78
CA GLU A 121 -1.02 13.39 1.49
C GLU A 121 -0.88 12.80 0.08
N ILE A 122 -1.99 12.44 -0.56
CA ILE A 122 -1.99 11.97 -1.95
C ILE A 122 -1.64 13.15 -2.86
N PRO A 123 -0.49 13.13 -3.55
CA PRO A 123 -0.17 14.14 -4.55
C PRO A 123 -1.25 14.15 -5.63
N VAL A 124 -1.65 15.33 -6.11
CA VAL A 124 -2.64 15.46 -7.18
C VAL A 124 -2.17 14.66 -8.40
N PHE A 125 -2.88 13.57 -8.72
CA PHE A 125 -2.54 12.68 -9.81
C PHE A 125 -2.53 13.44 -11.15
N ASN A 126 -1.39 13.43 -11.84
CA ASN A 126 -1.30 13.92 -13.23
C ASN A 126 -1.76 12.87 -14.27
N SER A 127 -2.30 11.74 -13.83
CA SER A 127 -2.71 10.63 -14.69
C SER A 127 -4.23 10.50 -14.68
N LYS A 128 -4.85 10.57 -15.87
CA LYS A 128 -6.32 10.43 -16.10
C LYS A 128 -6.90 9.06 -15.71
N ASN A 129 -6.08 8.12 -15.25
CA ASN A 129 -6.42 6.70 -15.10
C ASN A 129 -6.19 6.14 -13.68
N ILE A 130 -5.94 6.98 -12.66
CA ILE A 130 -5.79 6.53 -11.27
C ILE A 130 -6.91 7.15 -10.45
N ALA A 131 -7.70 6.31 -9.78
CA ALA A 131 -8.70 6.75 -8.81
C ALA A 131 -8.02 6.87 -7.43
N ALA A 132 -8.25 8.00 -6.75
CA ALA A 132 -7.94 8.21 -5.34
C ALA A 132 -9.06 7.61 -4.48
#